data_AF-A0A6A5G5V0-F1
#
_entry.id   AF-A0A6A5G5V0-F1
#
_cell.length_a   1.000
_cell.length_b   1.000
_cell.length_c   1.000
_cell.angle_alpha   90.00
_cell.angle_beta   90.00
_cell.angle_gamma   90.00
#
_symmetry.space_group_name_H-M   'P 1'
#
loop_
_entity.id
_entity.type
_entity.pdbx_description
1 polymer ?
#
loop_
_entity_poly.entity_id
_entity_poly.type
_entity_poly.pdbx_seq_one_letter_code
_entity_poly.pdbx_strand_id
1 'polypeptide(L)'
;MSMDSHQHLERLRIPVKDPESYNVILNLPHEVNNVDVIRHGRTARNEVFRMRGGINIKRNDGVTGTIYFKMDGNQLMFNMIVFVSFV
;
A
#
# COMPACT_ATOMS: atom_id res chain seq x y z
N MET A 1 15.92 3.58 17.92
CA MET A 1 14.49 3.87 18.19
C MET A 1 13.70 2.80 17.48
N SER A 2 13.05 1.91 18.24
CA SER A 2 12.30 0.80 17.65
C SER A 2 11.11 1.37 16.90
N MET A 3 11.20 1.41 15.56
CA MET A 3 10.05 1.60 14.68
C MET A 3 9.26 0.30 14.70
N ASP A 4 8.63 0.00 15.83
CA ASP A 4 7.54 -0.94 15.86
C ASP A 4 6.37 -0.24 15.15
N SER A 5 6.47 -0.14 13.81
CA SER A 5 5.26 0.00 12.98
C SER A 5 4.33 -1.06 13.56
N HIS A 6 3.16 -0.65 14.05
CA HIS A 6 2.25 -1.60 14.69
C HIS A 6 2.16 -2.79 13.76
N GLN A 7 2.69 -3.96 14.15
CA GLN A 7 2.86 -5.10 13.23
C GLN A 7 1.49 -5.57 12.66
N HIS A 8 0.41 -5.06 13.25
CA HIS A 8 -0.99 -5.20 12.84
C HIS A 8 -1.38 -4.32 11.63
N LEU A 9 -0.55 -3.34 11.25
CA LEU A 9 -0.75 -2.40 10.14
C LEU A 9 0.32 -2.54 9.04
N GLU A 10 1.09 -3.63 9.05
CA GLU A 10 1.95 -4.03 7.91
C GLU A 10 1.13 -4.19 6.64
N ARG A 11 -0.11 -4.67 6.79
CA ARG A 11 -1.09 -4.80 5.73
C ARG A 11 -2.46 -4.31 6.20
N LEU A 12 -3.05 -3.40 5.42
CA LEU A 12 -4.44 -2.96 5.59
C LEU A 12 -5.23 -3.40 4.37
N ARG A 13 -6.44 -3.93 4.60
CA ARG A 13 -7.35 -4.36 3.55
C ARG A 13 -8.78 -3.95 3.89
N ILE A 14 -9.35 -3.09 3.06
CA ILE A 14 -10.69 -2.51 3.29
C ILE A 14 -11.52 -2.69 2.01
N PRO A 15 -12.75 -3.21 2.10
CA PRO A 15 -13.67 -3.23 0.96
C PRO A 15 -14.12 -1.81 0.61
N VAL A 16 -13.97 -1.42 -0.65
CA VAL A 16 -14.46 -0.14 -1.17
C VAL A 16 -15.95 -0.28 -1.43
N LYS A 17 -16.77 0.46 -0.67
CA LYS A 17 -18.23 0.50 -0.86
C LYS A 17 -18.64 1.45 -1.98
N ASP A 18 -17.93 2.57 -2.11
CA ASP A 18 -18.19 3.60 -3.10
C ASP A 18 -16.86 4.00 -3.76
N PRO A 19 -16.62 3.60 -5.03
CA PRO A 19 -15.41 3.94 -5.76
C PRO A 19 -15.21 5.44 -5.94
N GLU A 20 -16.27 6.26 -6.04
CA GLU A 20 -16.14 7.70 -6.32
C GLU A 20 -15.33 8.45 -5.24
N SER A 21 -15.20 7.85 -4.06
CA SER A 21 -14.43 8.38 -2.93
C SER A 21 -12.91 8.14 -3.00
N TYR A 22 -12.37 7.37 -3.96
CA TYR A 22 -10.92 7.08 -3.97
C TYR A 22 -10.07 8.34 -4.22
N ASN A 23 -10.61 9.33 -4.94
CA ASN A 23 -9.92 10.60 -5.22
C ASN A 23 -9.53 11.35 -3.93
N VAL A 24 -10.26 11.14 -2.83
CA VAL A 24 -9.94 11.75 -1.53
C VAL A 24 -8.56 11.29 -1.02
N ILE A 25 -8.17 10.05 -1.30
CA ILE A 25 -6.85 9.53 -0.92
C ILE A 25 -5.74 10.21 -1.73
N LEU A 26 -6.01 10.55 -2.99
CA LEU A 26 -5.09 11.26 -3.87
C LEU A 26 -4.94 12.74 -3.51
N ASN A 27 -5.78 13.29 -2.63
CA ASN A 27 -5.60 14.64 -2.11
C ASN A 27 -4.53 14.72 -1.00
N LEU A 28 -4.03 13.57 -0.50
CA LEU A 28 -2.93 13.52 0.45
C LEU A 28 -1.58 13.60 -0.28
N PRO A 29 -0.51 14.14 0.32
CA PRO A 29 0.82 14.11 -0.28
C PRO A 29 1.25 12.67 -0.57
N HIS A 30 1.49 12.38 -1.85
CA HIS A 30 1.75 11.04 -2.33
C HIS A 30 2.71 11.03 -3.53
N GLU A 31 3.29 9.88 -3.79
CA GLU A 31 4.11 9.61 -4.97
C GLU A 31 3.49 8.46 -5.76
N VAL A 32 3.17 8.71 -7.02
CA VAL A 32 2.65 7.68 -7.93
C VAL A 32 3.82 6.94 -8.55
N ASN A 33 3.86 5.62 -8.39
CA ASN A 33 4.92 4.80 -8.95
C ASN A 33 4.63 4.46 -10.42
N ASN A 34 5.68 4.31 -11.21
CA ASN A 34 5.57 3.93 -12.62
C ASN A 34 4.90 2.55 -12.77
N VAL A 35 3.86 2.49 -13.60
CA VAL A 35 3.09 1.27 -13.89
C VAL A 35 3.86 0.26 -14.76
N ASP A 36 4.85 0.72 -15.52
CA ASP A 36 5.67 -0.11 -16.39
C ASP A 36 6.82 -0.81 -15.65
N VAL A 37 7.08 -0.39 -14.42
CA VAL A 37 8.14 -0.97 -13.58
C VAL A 37 7.53 -1.97 -12.59
N ILE A 38 8.09 -3.18 -12.59
CA ILE A 38 7.78 -4.20 -11.58
C ILE A 38 8.70 -3.98 -10.39
N ARG A 39 8.12 -3.89 -9.19
CA ARG A 39 8.85 -3.85 -7.91
C ARG A 39 8.60 -5.13 -7.14
N HIS A 40 9.66 -5.66 -6.55
CA HIS A 40 9.59 -6.76 -5.60
C HIS A 40 9.82 -6.20 -4.20
N GLY A 41 8.77 -6.15 -3.39
CA GLY A 41 8.85 -5.67 -2.02
C GLY A 41 8.81 -6.83 -1.04
N ARG A 42 9.64 -6.77 0.00
CA ARG A 42 9.61 -7.70 1.13
C ARG A 42 8.95 -7.02 2.32
N THR A 43 8.05 -7.71 3.00
CA THR A 43 7.41 -7.22 4.22
C THR A 43 8.20 -7.62 5.47
N ALA A 44 7.83 -7.11 6.65
CA ALA A 44 8.48 -7.47 7.91
C ALA A 44 8.34 -8.97 8.25
N ARG A 45 7.25 -9.61 7.80
CA ARG A 45 7.02 -11.06 7.87
C ARG A 45 7.74 -11.88 6.80
N ASN A 46 8.67 -11.26 6.06
CA ASN A 46 9.43 -11.90 4.97
C ASN A 46 8.56 -12.37 3.79
N GLU A 47 7.33 -11.86 3.67
CA GLU A 47 6.49 -12.09 2.49
C GLU A 47 7.00 -11.26 1.32
N VAL A 48 7.08 -11.86 0.12
CA VAL A 48 7.51 -11.17 -1.09
C VAL A 48 6.29 -10.83 -1.94
N PHE A 49 6.13 -9.55 -2.24
CA PHE A 49 5.08 -9.05 -3.12
C PHE A 49 5.68 -8.52 -4.40
N ARG A 50 5.08 -8.93 -5.52
CA ARG A 50 5.36 -8.37 -6.84
C ARG A 50 4.26 -7.39 -7.19
N MET A 51 4.62 -6.14 -7.46
CA MET A 51 3.65 -5.11 -7.80
C MET A 51 4.10 -4.22 -8.97
N ARG A 52 3.13 -3.72 -9.73
CA ARG A 52 3.31 -2.67 -10.74
C ARG A 52 2.56 -1.43 -10.29
N GLY A 53 3.17 -0.26 -10.46
CA GLY A 53 2.57 1.00 -10.01
C GLY A 53 2.31 1.04 -8.50
N GLY A 54 1.16 1.59 -8.12
CA GLY A 54 0.78 1.85 -6.73
C GLY A 54 1.15 3.26 -6.28
N ILE A 55 0.63 3.67 -5.14
CA ILE A 55 0.76 5.04 -4.61
C ILE A 55 1.49 4.97 -3.27
N ASN A 56 2.67 5.57 -3.18
CA ASN A 56 3.38 5.69 -1.91
C ASN A 56 2.79 6.87 -1.13
N ILE A 57 2.48 6.64 0.15
CA ILE A 57 2.03 7.69 1.07
C ILE A 57 2.83 7.61 2.36
N LYS A 58 3.19 8.77 2.91
CA LYS A 58 3.83 8.86 4.23
C LYS A 58 2.76 8.70 5.32
N ARG A 59 2.91 7.68 6.16
CA ARG A 59 2.05 7.47 7.34
C ARG A 59 2.49 8.39 8.48
N ASN A 60 1.59 8.60 9.44
CA ASN A 60 1.85 9.41 10.63
C ASN A 60 2.88 8.77 11.59
N ASP A 61 3.14 7.47 11.48
CA ASP A 61 4.22 6.77 12.17
C ASP A 61 5.60 6.94 11.49
N GLY A 62 5.66 7.74 10.42
CA GLY A 62 6.89 8.00 9.68
C GLY A 62 7.26 6.91 8.68
N VAL A 63 6.46 5.85 8.52
CA VAL A 63 6.72 4.78 7.54
C VAL A 63 6.02 5.07 6.22
N THR A 64 6.58 4.61 5.10
CA THR A 64 5.93 4.72 3.79
C THR A 64 5.08 3.47 3.55
N GLY A 65 3.77 3.67 3.34
CA GLY A 65 2.87 2.62 2.88
C GLY A 65 2.64 2.74 1.38
N THR A 66 2.59 1.61 0.66
CA THR A 66 2.17 1.59 -0.74
C THR A 66 0.73 1.13 -0.84
N ILE A 67 -0.12 2.00 -1.38
CA ILE A 67 -1.53 1.75 -1.66
C ILE A 67 -1.67 1.14 -3.05
N TYR A 68 -2.55 0.14 -3.17
CA TYR A 68 -2.97 -0.42 -4.44
C TYR A 68 -4.40 -0.98 -4.36
N PHE A 69 -5.09 -0.96 -5.49
CA PHE A 69 -6.44 -1.48 -5.62
C PHE A 69 -6.42 -2.83 -6.31
N LYS A 70 -7.26 -3.75 -5.83
CA LYS A 70 -7.39 -5.08 -6.42
C LYS A 70 -8.83 -5.55 -6.29
N MET A 71 -9.35 -6.20 -7.33
CA MET A 71 -10.61 -6.93 -7.25
C MET A 71 -10.43 -8.25 -6.48
N ASP A 72 -11.31 -8.51 -5.53
CA ASP A 72 -11.51 -9.82 -4.91
C ASP A 72 -12.93 -10.31 -5.23
N GLY A 73 -13.03 -11.17 -6.25
CA GLY A 73 -14.30 -11.43 -6.92
C GLY A 73 -14.88 -10.12 -7.48
N ASN A 74 -16.11 -9.80 -7.08
CA ASN A 74 -16.80 -8.57 -7.48
C ASN A 74 -16.58 -7.40 -6.52
N GLN A 75 -15.80 -7.59 -5.46
CA GLN A 75 -15.53 -6.55 -4.46
C GLN A 75 -14.20 -5.86 -4.77
N LEU A 76 -14.26 -4.54 -4.99
CA LEU A 76 -13.05 -3.71 -5.05
C LEU A 76 -12.44 -3.59 -3.65
N MET A 77 -11.16 -3.89 -3.52
CA MET A 77 -10.42 -3.80 -2.26
C MET A 77 -9.39 -2.69 -2.32
N PHE A 78 -9.43 -1.80 -1.34
CA PHE A 78 -8.33 -0.91 -0.99
C PHE A 78 -7.31 -1.73 -0.19
N ASN A 79 -6.07 -1.76 -0.65
CA ASN A 79 -4.97 -2.41 0.06
C ASN A 79 -3.88 -1.38 0.33
N MET A 80 -3.28 -1.43 1.51
CA MET A 80 -2.01 -0.78 1.81
C MET A 80 -1.05 -1.82 2.36
N ILE A 81 0.20 -1.75 1.92
CA ILE A 81 1.28 -2.63 2.38
C ILE A 81 2.51 -1.81 2.72
N VAL A 82 3.23 -2.22 3.76
CA VAL A 82 4.51 -1.66 4.15
C VAL A 82 5.61 -2.63 3.77
N PHE A 83 6.61 -2.13 3.02
CA PHE A 83 7.80 -2.89 2.69
C PHE A 83 8.96 -2.49 3.59
N VAL A 84 9.72 -3.48 4.06
CA VAL A 84 10.99 -3.25 4.77
C VAL A 84 12.15 -3.09 3.80
N SER A 85 12.06 -3.69 2.61
CA SER A 85 13.05 -3.54 1.55
C SER A 85 12.43 -3.79 0.17
N PHE A 86 12.98 -3.15 -0.84
CA PHE A 86 12.78 -3.54 -2.23
C PHE A 86 13.97 -4.40 -2.68
N VAL A 87 13.69 -5.44 -3.47
CA VAL A 87 14.65 -6.40 -4.02
C VAL A 87 14.69 -6.27 -5.53
#